data_AF-A0A9D1GM86-F1
#
_entry.id   AF-A0A9D1GM86-F1
#
_cell.length_a   1.000
_cell.length_b   1.000
_cell.length_c   1.000
_cell.angle_alpha   90.00
_cell.angle_beta   90.00
_cell.angle_gamma   90.00
#
_symmetry.space_group_name_H-M   'P 1'
#
loop_
_entity.id
_entity.type
_entity.pdbx_description
1 polymer ?
#
loop_
_entity_poly.entity_id
_entity_poly.type
_entity_poly.pdbx_seq_one_letter_code
_entity_poly.pdbx_strand_id
1 'polypeptide(L)'
;MKKRAMPPRFTVLNRKIRNKKGYTLAEVTVTLALTMVLAGAAFFFLERGLALYGRIQAAADAVSVSDMVLSRISGEIKRAGTDSEAEIGGGENGCQYLVLSGPARTVRIEASADREGLLIGWPPQEQKRWSFDSVISGGCRIQNLSFSVLEKEEGKRIIQICLVIRHPETGFSFRRVRNVELGQN
;
A
#
# COMPACT_ATOMS: atom_id res chain seq x y z
N MET A 1 -47.65 57.06 63.19
CA MET A 1 -46.34 56.89 62.51
C MET A 1 -45.73 55.55 62.91
N LYS A 2 -45.75 54.55 62.02
CA LYS A 2 -45.22 53.19 62.25
C LYS A 2 -43.85 53.10 61.56
N LYS A 3 -42.76 52.98 62.33
CA LYS A 3 -41.40 52.78 61.79
C LYS A 3 -41.31 51.37 61.20
N ARG A 4 -40.95 51.27 59.92
CA ARG A 4 -40.70 50.01 59.20
C ARG A 4 -39.40 49.40 59.73
N ALA A 5 -39.44 48.17 60.20
CA ALA A 5 -38.24 47.35 60.38
C ALA A 5 -37.98 46.61 59.07
N MET A 6 -36.86 46.93 58.41
CA MET A 6 -36.32 46.20 57.28
C MET A 6 -35.20 45.28 57.82
N PRO A 7 -35.16 43.99 57.46
CA PRO A 7 -34.13 43.09 58.00
C PRO A 7 -32.77 43.41 57.37
N PRO A 8 -31.65 43.22 58.11
CA PRO A 8 -30.33 43.38 57.52
C PRO A 8 -30.09 42.29 56.47
N ARG A 9 -29.86 42.74 55.23
CA ARG A 9 -29.16 41.96 54.20
C ARG A 9 -27.74 41.66 54.70
N PHE A 10 -27.17 40.58 54.17
CA PHE A 10 -25.75 40.17 54.27
C PHE A 10 -25.35 39.22 55.41
N THR A 11 -25.92 38.01 55.48
CA THR A 11 -25.30 36.92 56.28
C THR A 11 -25.48 35.52 55.71
N VAL A 12 -25.62 35.34 54.39
CA VAL A 12 -25.55 33.98 53.79
C VAL A 12 -24.86 33.96 52.42
N LEU A 13 -23.69 34.58 52.31
CA LEU A 13 -22.84 34.38 51.13
C LEU A 13 -21.36 34.23 51.48
N ASN A 14 -21.04 33.68 52.65
CA ASN A 14 -19.63 33.44 53.04
C ASN A 14 -19.34 32.02 53.55
N ARG A 15 -20.23 31.06 53.31
CA ARG A 15 -20.02 29.65 53.72
C ARG A 15 -19.77 28.69 52.57
N LYS A 16 -19.36 29.18 51.40
CA LYS A 16 -19.03 28.34 50.22
C LYS A 16 -17.65 28.63 49.61
N ILE A 17 -16.73 29.24 50.36
CA ILE A 17 -15.35 29.48 49.90
C ILE A 17 -14.30 28.92 50.88
N ARG A 18 -14.66 27.92 51.70
CA ARG A 18 -13.71 27.36 52.67
C ARG A 18 -13.76 25.84 52.71
N ASN A 19 -13.32 25.24 51.60
CA ASN A 19 -12.76 23.89 51.56
C ASN A 19 -11.91 23.71 50.28
N LYS A 20 -10.99 24.63 50.02
CA LYS A 20 -9.87 24.35 49.10
C LYS A 20 -8.83 23.57 49.91
N LYS A 21 -8.91 22.23 49.93
CA LYS A 21 -7.77 21.41 50.35
C LYS A 21 -6.64 21.73 49.37
N GLY A 22 -5.57 22.37 49.85
CA GLY A 22 -4.37 22.59 49.04
C GLY A 22 -3.71 21.25 48.75
N TYR A 23 -3.21 21.07 47.53
CA TYR A 23 -2.43 19.89 47.17
C TYR A 23 -1.16 19.84 48.02
N THR A 24 -0.88 18.68 48.61
CA THR A 24 0.39 18.50 49.34
C THR A 24 1.54 18.36 48.33
N LEU A 25 2.75 18.79 48.70
CA LEU A 25 3.93 18.68 47.81
C LEU A 25 4.15 17.23 47.35
N ALA A 26 3.88 16.26 48.24
CA ALA A 26 3.95 14.84 47.94
C ALA A 26 2.92 14.43 46.88
N GLU A 27 1.67 14.90 46.98
CA GLU A 27 0.61 14.63 46.01
C GLU A 27 0.96 15.19 44.62
N VAL A 28 1.51 16.41 44.54
CA VAL A 28 1.99 17.01 43.29
C VAL A 28 3.16 16.21 42.71
N THR A 29 4.09 15.77 43.54
CA THR A 29 5.26 14.98 43.09
C THR A 29 4.84 13.61 42.56
N VAL A 30 3.95 12.92 43.28
CA VAL A 30 3.44 11.59 42.88
C VAL A 30 2.60 11.70 41.61
N THR A 31 1.72 12.69 41.50
CA THR A 31 0.93 12.91 40.29
C THR A 31 1.82 13.23 39.09
N LEU A 32 2.82 14.10 39.25
CA LEU A 32 3.79 14.40 38.19
C LEU A 32 4.55 13.14 37.74
N ALA A 33 5.06 12.35 38.69
CA ALA A 33 5.78 11.12 38.39
C ALA A 33 4.87 10.11 37.65
N LEU A 34 3.63 9.94 38.11
CA LEU A 34 2.67 9.05 37.44
C LEU A 34 2.33 9.55 36.04
N THR A 35 2.15 10.86 35.85
CA THR A 35 1.90 11.46 34.53
C THR A 35 3.08 11.23 33.59
N MET A 36 4.33 11.39 34.05
CA MET A 36 5.51 11.12 33.23
C MET A 36 5.61 9.66 32.82
N VAL A 37 5.36 8.72 33.73
CA VAL A 37 5.37 7.28 33.42
C VAL A 37 4.26 6.94 32.42
N LEU A 38 3.05 7.44 32.63
CA LEU A 38 1.91 7.20 31.73
C LEU A 38 2.13 7.84 30.35
N ALA A 39 2.62 9.08 30.31
CA ALA A 39 2.93 9.76 29.06
C ALA A 39 4.04 9.01 28.31
N GLY A 40 5.12 8.62 28.99
CA GLY A 40 6.22 7.85 28.40
C GLY A 40 5.74 6.52 27.82
N ALA A 41 4.90 5.78 28.55
CA ALA A 41 4.27 4.56 28.04
C ALA A 41 3.40 4.85 26.81
N ALA A 42 2.57 5.89 26.83
CA ALA A 42 1.72 6.28 25.70
C ALA A 42 2.55 6.63 24.45
N PHE A 43 3.63 7.41 24.60
CA PHE A 43 4.55 7.74 23.51
C PHE A 43 5.20 6.50 22.90
N PHE A 44 5.67 5.58 23.75
CA PHE A 44 6.27 4.33 23.29
C PHE A 44 5.29 3.47 22.48
N PHE A 45 4.02 3.37 22.92
CA PHE A 45 2.99 2.65 22.16
C PHE A 45 2.62 3.37 20.86
N LEU A 46 2.56 4.69 20.85
CA LEU A 46 2.26 5.48 19.65
C LEU A 46 3.35 5.31 18.58
N GLU A 47 4.63 5.41 18.94
CA GLU A 47 5.72 5.23 17.97
C GLU A 47 5.70 3.83 17.34
N ARG A 48 5.54 2.78 18.16
CA ARG A 48 5.44 1.41 17.67
C ARG A 48 4.17 1.19 16.83
N GLY A 49 3.06 1.79 17.24
CA GLY A 49 1.79 1.73 16.53
C GLY A 49 1.87 2.37 15.15
N LEU A 50 2.49 3.56 15.06
CA LEU A 50 2.70 4.27 13.78
C LEU A 50 3.62 3.50 12.84
N ALA A 51 4.73 2.96 13.37
CA ALA A 51 5.64 2.13 12.57
C ALA A 51 4.95 0.86 12.03
N LEU A 52 4.14 0.19 12.87
CA LEU A 52 3.37 -0.97 12.46
C LEU A 52 2.31 -0.59 11.41
N TYR A 53 1.59 0.51 11.64
CA TYR A 53 0.59 1.02 10.70
C TYR A 53 1.19 1.31 9.33
N GLY A 54 2.34 1.99 9.27
CA GLY A 54 3.04 2.26 8.01
C GLY A 54 3.44 0.98 7.26
N ARG A 55 3.86 -0.07 7.98
CA ARG A 55 4.16 -1.38 7.36
C ARG A 55 2.92 -2.08 6.82
N ILE A 56 1.81 -2.01 7.55
CA ILE A 56 0.52 -2.56 7.11
C ILE A 56 0.02 -1.82 5.87
N GLN A 57 0.09 -0.50 5.87
CA GLN A 57 -0.31 0.33 4.74
C GLN A 57 0.54 0.03 3.50
N ALA A 58 1.87 -0.01 3.63
CA ALA A 58 2.77 -0.36 2.54
C ALA A 58 2.50 -1.78 1.98
N ALA A 59 2.11 -2.72 2.85
CA ALA A 59 1.71 -4.05 2.42
C ALA A 59 0.39 -4.04 1.65
N ALA A 60 -0.61 -3.30 2.12
CA ALA A 60 -1.90 -3.14 1.43
C ALA A 60 -1.71 -2.49 0.05
N ASP A 61 -0.89 -1.44 -0.03
CA ASP A 61 -0.57 -0.76 -1.28
C ASP A 61 0.14 -1.72 -2.26
N ALA A 62 1.17 -2.45 -1.80
CA ALA A 62 1.88 -3.42 -2.63
C ALA A 62 0.95 -4.54 -3.16
N VAL A 63 0.01 -5.03 -2.34
CA VAL A 63 -0.99 -6.03 -2.76
C VAL A 63 -1.92 -5.44 -3.81
N SER A 64 -2.49 -4.26 -3.57
CA SER A 64 -3.40 -3.58 -4.50
C SER A 64 -2.74 -3.33 -5.86
N VAL A 65 -1.51 -2.79 -5.84
CA VAL A 65 -0.74 -2.56 -7.07
C VAL A 65 -0.43 -3.88 -7.78
N SER A 66 -0.05 -4.94 -7.05
CA SER A 66 0.22 -6.24 -7.65
C SER A 66 -0.99 -6.78 -8.41
N ASP A 67 -2.19 -6.63 -7.84
CA ASP A 67 -3.42 -7.08 -8.47
C ASP A 67 -3.77 -6.27 -9.71
N MET A 68 -3.60 -4.95 -9.66
CA MET A 68 -3.80 -4.07 -10.81
C MET A 68 -2.84 -4.43 -11.95
N VAL A 69 -1.53 -4.54 -11.67
CA VAL A 69 -0.50 -4.87 -12.66
C VAL A 69 -0.78 -6.24 -13.28
N LEU A 70 -0.98 -7.26 -12.44
CA LEU A 70 -1.23 -8.62 -12.92
C LEU A 70 -2.57 -8.71 -13.67
N SER A 71 -3.61 -8.00 -13.25
CA SER A 71 -4.88 -7.95 -13.98
C SER A 71 -4.70 -7.39 -15.38
N ARG A 72 -3.91 -6.33 -15.53
CA ARG A 72 -3.63 -5.75 -16.84
C ARG A 72 -2.82 -6.70 -17.72
N ILE A 73 -1.73 -7.28 -17.21
CA ILE A 73 -0.91 -8.26 -17.94
C ILE A 73 -1.77 -9.46 -18.36
N SER A 74 -2.55 -10.02 -17.44
CA SER A 74 -3.47 -11.13 -17.74
C SER A 74 -4.48 -10.76 -18.81
N GLY A 75 -5.06 -9.56 -18.75
CA GLY A 75 -6.00 -9.08 -19.76
C GLY A 75 -5.38 -8.98 -21.14
N GLU A 76 -4.12 -8.56 -21.24
CA GLU A 76 -3.43 -8.47 -22.53
C GLU A 76 -2.96 -9.83 -23.06
N ILE A 77 -2.56 -10.76 -22.18
CA ILE A 77 -2.29 -12.15 -22.57
C ILE A 77 -3.56 -12.82 -23.12
N LYS A 78 -4.71 -12.65 -22.44
CA LYS A 78 -5.99 -13.20 -22.91
C LYS A 78 -6.40 -12.63 -24.28
N ARG A 79 -6.14 -11.34 -24.50
CA ARG A 79 -6.43 -10.66 -25.78
C ARG A 79 -5.55 -11.09 -26.94
N ALA A 80 -4.37 -11.66 -26.70
CA ALA A 80 -3.51 -12.16 -27.76
C ALA A 80 -4.10 -13.39 -28.47
N GLY A 81 -4.95 -14.18 -27.79
CA GLY A 81 -5.66 -15.32 -28.36
C GLY A 81 -4.91 -16.66 -28.22
N THR A 82 -5.62 -17.76 -28.50
CA THR A 82 -5.14 -19.16 -28.33
C THR A 82 -3.94 -19.50 -29.20
N ASP A 83 -3.92 -18.97 -30.42
CA ASP A 83 -2.96 -19.37 -31.45
C ASP A 83 -1.69 -18.50 -31.41
N SER A 84 -1.50 -17.74 -30.33
CA SER A 84 -0.30 -16.93 -30.14
C SER A 84 0.89 -17.80 -29.78
N GLU A 85 1.98 -17.62 -30.51
CA GLU A 85 3.29 -18.09 -30.11
C GLU A 85 3.84 -17.20 -28.98
N ALA A 86 4.39 -17.83 -27.95
CA ALA A 86 4.97 -17.13 -26.80
C ALA A 86 6.49 -17.20 -26.86
N GLU A 87 7.12 -16.04 -27.06
CA GLU A 87 8.55 -15.87 -26.95
C GLU A 87 8.86 -15.18 -25.62
N ILE A 88 9.62 -15.85 -24.77
CA ILE A 88 10.16 -15.28 -23.53
C ILE A 88 11.64 -15.05 -23.74
N GLY A 89 12.07 -13.81 -23.58
CA GLY A 89 13.47 -13.45 -23.70
C GLY A 89 13.95 -12.58 -22.55
N GLY A 90 15.27 -12.43 -22.48
CA GLY A 90 15.96 -11.52 -21.58
C GLY A 90 16.76 -10.52 -22.41
N GLY A 91 16.53 -9.22 -22.20
CA GLY A 91 17.37 -8.16 -22.74
C GLY A 91 18.70 -8.05 -21.98
N GLU A 92 19.69 -7.41 -22.60
CA GLU A 92 21.06 -7.23 -22.06
C GLU A 92 21.10 -6.59 -20.66
N ASN A 93 20.04 -5.86 -20.29
CA ASN A 93 19.95 -5.14 -19.02
C ASN A 93 19.15 -5.91 -17.94
N GLY A 94 19.09 -7.24 -18.03
CA GLY A 94 18.33 -8.08 -17.08
C GLY A 94 16.81 -7.92 -17.17
N CYS A 95 16.33 -7.28 -18.24
CA CYS A 95 14.91 -7.06 -18.50
C CYS A 95 14.29 -8.33 -19.07
N GLN A 96 13.26 -8.91 -18.43
CA GLN A 96 12.49 -9.97 -19.07
C GLN A 96 11.35 -9.37 -19.91
N TYR A 97 11.18 -9.95 -21.09
CA TYR A 97 10.06 -9.64 -21.97
C TYR A 97 9.31 -10.92 -22.37
N LEU A 98 8.03 -10.74 -22.63
CA LEU A 98 7.13 -11.70 -23.24
C LEU A 98 6.58 -11.08 -24.52
N VAL A 99 6.82 -11.74 -25.66
CA VAL A 99 6.13 -11.44 -26.91
C VAL A 99 5.11 -12.54 -27.17
N LEU A 100 3.87 -12.14 -27.40
CA LEU A 100 2.82 -13.01 -27.89
C LEU A 100 2.51 -12.62 -29.33
N SER A 101 2.79 -13.52 -30.26
CA SER A 101 2.60 -13.31 -31.70
C SER A 101 1.51 -14.26 -32.21
N GLY A 102 0.31 -13.74 -32.44
CA GLY A 102 -0.80 -14.49 -33.02
C GLY A 102 -1.34 -13.86 -34.31
N PRO A 103 -2.15 -14.59 -35.09
CA PRO A 103 -2.75 -14.09 -36.33
C PRO A 103 -3.72 -12.91 -36.10
N ALA A 104 -4.29 -12.81 -34.90
CA ALA A 104 -5.21 -11.72 -34.53
C ALA A 104 -4.49 -10.48 -34.02
N ARG A 105 -3.42 -10.65 -33.23
CA ARG A 105 -2.69 -9.54 -32.60
C ARG A 105 -1.32 -9.98 -32.12
N THR A 106 -0.37 -9.04 -32.12
CA THR A 106 0.92 -9.20 -31.46
C THR A 106 0.98 -8.29 -30.24
N VAL A 107 1.31 -8.83 -29.06
CA VAL A 107 1.47 -8.08 -27.81
C VAL A 107 2.89 -8.25 -27.31
N ARG A 108 3.54 -7.14 -26.92
CA ARG A 108 4.83 -7.17 -26.24
C ARG A 108 4.68 -6.60 -24.84
N ILE A 109 5.08 -7.40 -23.85
CA ILE A 109 5.08 -7.07 -22.44
C ILE A 109 6.52 -7.11 -21.97
N GLU A 110 7.05 -6.01 -21.45
CA GLU A 110 8.45 -5.90 -21.05
C GLU A 110 8.56 -5.15 -19.73
N ALA A 111 9.29 -5.68 -18.77
CA ALA A 111 9.68 -4.93 -17.57
C ALA A 111 11.12 -4.48 -17.73
N SER A 112 11.33 -3.16 -17.77
CA SER A 112 12.66 -2.58 -17.85
C SER A 112 13.20 -2.31 -16.45
N ALA A 113 14.36 -2.91 -16.14
CA ALA A 113 15.11 -2.62 -14.93
C ALA A 113 15.68 -1.18 -14.93
N ASP A 114 16.07 -0.67 -16.11
CA ASP A 114 16.70 0.66 -16.22
C ASP A 114 15.71 1.84 -16.15
N ARG A 115 14.42 1.59 -16.43
CA ARG A 115 13.37 2.62 -16.41
C ARG A 115 12.41 2.48 -15.22
N GLU A 116 12.69 1.56 -14.29
CA GLU A 116 11.82 1.24 -13.15
C GLU A 116 10.33 1.07 -13.54
N GLY A 117 10.08 0.48 -14.72
CA GLY A 117 8.75 0.57 -15.34
C GLY A 117 8.38 -0.67 -16.14
N LEU A 118 7.10 -1.05 -16.05
CA LEU A 118 6.48 -2.04 -16.93
C LEU A 118 5.97 -1.33 -18.18
N LEU A 119 6.34 -1.86 -19.34
CA LEU A 119 5.98 -1.39 -20.65
C LEU A 119 5.11 -2.46 -21.33
N ILE A 120 3.90 -2.07 -21.70
CA ILE A 120 3.01 -2.88 -22.52
C ILE A 120 2.81 -2.13 -23.84
N GLY A 121 3.07 -2.78 -24.97
CA GLY A 121 2.92 -2.19 -26.30
C GLY A 121 2.56 -3.19 -27.39
N TRP A 122 2.14 -2.66 -28.54
CA TRP A 122 1.76 -3.40 -29.74
C TRP A 122 2.63 -2.94 -30.93
N PRO A 123 3.26 -3.84 -31.70
CA PRO A 123 3.95 -3.45 -32.92
C PRO A 123 2.95 -3.16 -34.08
N PRO A 124 3.26 -2.29 -35.06
CA PRO A 124 3.96 -1.01 -34.99
C PRO A 124 3.01 0.22 -35.19
N GLN A 125 1.68 0.02 -35.24
CA GLN A 125 0.74 1.12 -35.56
C GLN A 125 -0.01 1.72 -34.36
N GLU A 126 -0.07 1.05 -33.21
CA GLU A 126 -0.74 1.58 -32.02
C GLU A 126 0.28 2.01 -30.97
N GLN A 127 0.67 3.28 -31.00
CA GLN A 127 1.50 3.96 -29.98
C GLN A 127 0.84 4.04 -28.58
N LYS A 128 -0.06 3.12 -28.22
CA LYS A 128 -0.50 2.99 -26.82
C LYS A 128 0.56 2.21 -26.06
N ARG A 129 1.61 2.92 -25.66
CA ARG A 129 2.55 2.42 -24.66
C ARG A 129 1.91 2.67 -23.30
N TRP A 130 1.47 1.61 -22.63
CA TRP A 130 1.16 1.74 -21.22
C TRP A 130 2.47 1.57 -20.46
N SER A 131 2.95 2.67 -19.90
CA SER A 131 4.12 2.70 -19.03
C SER A 131 3.65 2.84 -17.59
N PHE A 132 4.15 1.98 -16.72
CA PHE A 132 4.28 2.34 -15.32
C PHE A 132 5.50 3.23 -15.19
N ASP A 133 5.28 4.49 -14.81
CA ASP A 133 6.36 5.31 -14.29
C ASP A 133 6.89 4.71 -12.99
N SER A 134 8.12 5.08 -12.65
CA SER A 134 8.90 4.70 -11.46
C SER A 134 8.20 4.75 -10.09
N VAL A 135 6.97 5.26 -10.01
CA VAL A 135 6.14 5.28 -8.80
C VAL A 135 4.70 4.92 -9.14
N ILE A 136 4.27 3.74 -8.71
CA ILE A 136 2.87 3.30 -8.80
C ILE A 136 2.08 3.91 -7.63
N SER A 137 0.74 3.96 -7.75
CA SER A 137 -0.16 4.30 -6.63
C SER A 137 0.34 3.69 -5.32
N GLY A 138 0.46 4.52 -4.27
CA GLY A 138 0.99 4.07 -2.97
C GLY A 138 2.51 3.88 -2.93
N GLY A 139 3.29 4.62 -3.72
CA GLY A 139 4.75 4.69 -3.60
C GLY A 139 5.52 3.44 -4.07
N CYS A 140 4.82 2.45 -4.62
CA CYS A 140 5.37 1.13 -4.92
C CYS A 140 6.14 1.09 -6.27
N ARG A 141 7.17 0.26 -6.35
CA ARG A 141 7.99 0.02 -7.56
C ARG A 141 7.99 -1.45 -7.96
N ILE A 142 8.06 -1.73 -9.27
CA ILE A 142 8.28 -3.09 -9.76
C ILE A 142 9.76 -3.41 -9.61
N GLN A 143 10.08 -4.38 -8.77
CA GLN A 143 11.44 -4.86 -8.56
C GLN A 143 11.83 -5.94 -9.56
N ASN A 144 10.90 -6.83 -9.88
CA ASN A 144 11.13 -7.91 -10.83
C ASN A 144 9.81 -8.34 -11.48
N LEU A 145 9.85 -8.70 -12.75
CA LEU A 145 8.77 -9.36 -13.46
C LEU A 145 9.39 -10.48 -14.27
N SER A 146 8.84 -11.68 -14.11
CA SER A 146 9.29 -12.84 -14.85
C SER A 146 8.14 -13.65 -15.43
N PHE A 147 8.42 -14.31 -16.54
CA PHE A 147 7.46 -15.12 -17.28
C PHE A 147 8.01 -16.55 -17.42
N SER A 148 7.11 -17.52 -17.35
CA SER A 148 7.40 -18.92 -17.69
C SER A 148 6.20 -19.53 -18.42
N VAL A 149 6.47 -20.31 -19.46
CA VAL A 149 5.44 -21.10 -20.15
C VAL A 149 5.35 -22.47 -19.47
N LEU A 150 4.15 -22.81 -19.02
CA LEU A 150 3.78 -24.11 -18.50
C LEU A 150 2.86 -24.77 -19.54
N GLU A 151 3.31 -25.85 -20.17
CA GLU A 151 2.45 -26.66 -21.03
C GLU A 151 1.68 -27.68 -20.18
N LYS A 152 0.36 -27.76 -20.36
CA LYS A 152 -0.45 -28.87 -19.83
C LYS A 152 -0.60 -29.97 -20.87
N GLU A 153 -0.77 -31.20 -20.40
CA GLU A 153 -1.00 -32.40 -21.21
C GLU A 153 -2.18 -32.29 -22.21
N GLU A 154 -3.11 -31.35 -22.00
CA GLU A 154 -4.25 -31.07 -22.91
C GLU A 154 -3.93 -30.06 -24.05
N GLY A 155 -2.66 -29.73 -24.30
CA GLY A 155 -2.28 -28.73 -25.32
C GLY A 155 -2.58 -27.29 -24.94
N LYS A 156 -3.02 -27.04 -23.69
CA LYS A 156 -3.26 -25.69 -23.15
C LYS A 156 -1.95 -25.08 -22.69
N ARG A 157 -1.60 -23.93 -23.26
CA ARG A 157 -0.44 -23.13 -22.85
C ARG A 157 -0.84 -22.18 -21.72
N ILE A 158 -0.19 -22.32 -20.56
CA ILE A 158 -0.35 -21.45 -19.40
C ILE A 158 0.88 -20.57 -19.28
N ILE A 159 0.69 -19.26 -19.21
CA ILE A 159 1.75 -18.30 -18.90
C ILE A 159 1.70 -18.03 -17.41
N GLN A 160 2.75 -18.43 -16.70
CA GLN A 160 2.97 -18.04 -15.32
C GLN A 160 3.71 -16.70 -15.30
N ILE A 161 3.13 -15.74 -14.59
CA ILE A 161 3.67 -14.41 -14.37
C ILE A 161 4.06 -14.30 -12.90
N CYS A 162 5.32 -13.98 -12.64
CA CYS A 162 5.82 -13.73 -11.30
C CYS A 162 6.25 -12.27 -11.18
N LEU A 163 5.50 -11.50 -10.39
CA LEU A 163 5.72 -10.09 -10.13
C LEU A 163 6.25 -9.88 -8.71
N VAL A 164 7.29 -9.06 -8.57
CA VAL A 164 7.82 -8.60 -7.29
C VAL A 164 7.70 -7.09 -7.23
N ILE A 165 7.02 -6.60 -6.20
CA ILE A 165 6.84 -5.16 -5.92
C ILE A 165 7.60 -4.82 -4.65
N ARG A 166 8.19 -3.63 -4.63
CA ARG A 166 8.89 -3.08 -3.47
C ARG A 166 8.37 -1.69 -3.14
N HIS A 167 8.10 -1.44 -1.86
CA HIS A 167 7.89 -0.10 -1.31
C HIS A 167 9.25 0.45 -0.84
N PRO A 168 9.81 1.49 -1.49
CA PRO A 168 11.17 1.95 -1.23
C PRO A 168 11.32 2.53 0.19
N GLU A 169 10.33 3.28 0.67
CA GLU A 169 10.40 3.96 1.97
C GLU A 169 10.34 3.01 3.18
N THR A 170 9.55 1.93 3.11
CA THR A 170 9.39 0.97 4.20
C THR A 170 10.27 -0.27 4.02
N GLY A 171 10.88 -0.43 2.84
CA GLY A 171 11.64 -1.62 2.46
C GLY A 171 10.78 -2.88 2.25
N PHE A 172 9.45 -2.77 2.34
CA PHE A 172 8.56 -3.92 2.17
C PHE A 172 8.61 -4.45 0.74
N SER A 173 8.75 -5.76 0.58
CA SER A 173 8.72 -6.44 -0.72
C SER A 173 7.64 -7.51 -0.74
N PHE A 174 6.87 -7.55 -1.82
CA PHE A 174 5.79 -8.49 -2.01
C PHE A 174 5.93 -9.22 -3.34
N ARG A 175 5.89 -10.55 -3.30
CA ARG A 175 5.94 -11.41 -4.47
C ARG A 175 4.55 -12.00 -4.72
N ARG A 176 4.07 -11.88 -5.95
CA ARG A 176 2.83 -12.49 -6.39
C ARG A 176 3.01 -13.24 -7.70
N VAL A 177 2.43 -14.43 -7.75
CA VAL A 177 2.42 -15.28 -8.93
C VAL A 177 0.99 -15.41 -9.44
N ARG A 178 0.80 -15.29 -10.74
CA ARG A 178 -0.49 -15.51 -11.41
C ARG A 178 -0.28 -16.35 -12.66
N ASN A 179 -1.09 -17.38 -12.80
CA ASN A 179 -1.12 -18.22 -13.98
C ASN A 179 -2.25 -17.73 -14.89
N VAL A 180 -1.98 -17.60 -16.19
CA VAL A 180 -2.94 -17.15 -17.20
C VAL A 180 -2.99 -18.17 -18.31
N GLU A 181 -4.16 -18.71 -18.57
CA GLU A 181 -4.40 -19.56 -19.74
C GLU A 181 -4.51 -18.67 -20.99
N LEU A 182 -3.77 -19.04 -22.04
CA LEU A 182 -3.97 -18.48 -23.37
C LEU A 182 -5.35 -18.91 -23.88
N GLY A 183 -6.26 -17.96 -24.11
CA GLY A 183 -7.50 -18.20 -24.85
C GLY A 183 -8.78 -18.48 -24.07
N GLN A 184 -8.88 -18.15 -22.78
CA GLN A 184 -10.19 -18.06 -22.13
C GLN A 184 -10.76 -16.63 -22.27
N ASN A 185 -11.66 -16.44 -23.24
CA ASN A 185 -12.61 -15.34 -23.26
C ASN A 185 -13.63 -15.50 -22.11
#